data_AF-C7ZBM3-F1
#
_entry.id   AF-C7ZBM3-F1
#
_cell.length_a   1.000
_cell.length_b   1.000
_cell.length_c   1.000
_cell.angle_alpha   90.00
_cell.angle_beta   90.00
_cell.angle_gamma   90.00
#
_symmetry.space_group_name_H-M   'P 1'
#
loop_
_entity.id
_entity.type
_entity.pdbx_description
1 polymer ?
#
loop_
_entity_poly.entity_id
_entity_poly.type
_entity_poly.pdbx_seq_one_letter_code
_entity_poly.pdbx_strand_id
1 'polypeptide(L)'
;MATSCLIWALLLLGIRAVIGSNDRDGYLPYEPLVPSERISHLPNITIIATGGTIAGATSSPEKTTDYKAGVLQIEEVIRSVEDQLRGVTNIYVDQFSNIDSININSSFATNLSQHIAEELNKEATQGVIVTTGTHSLAYLAEFISLVVTSKKPIMVTGAWRPHGSLGADGPSNLVAAVTTAATRGWSSENRNVVIIIEDKVMASRGTKKEDNQFLPGPRSLLGDIKDSKPFLRWLPGPCAPVKFNISSIPPGTSLPRVELLSAHQDFGADLMEAAIGLGARGLVMVTYGDGY
;
A
#
# COMPACT_ATOMS: atom_id res chain seq x y z
N MET A 1 12.13 -10.12 61.14
CA MET A 1 11.36 -10.46 59.92
C MET A 1 10.57 -9.20 59.57
N ALA A 2 10.78 -8.45 58.49
CA ALA A 2 11.35 -8.77 57.20
C ALA A 2 12.27 -7.63 56.72
N THR A 3 13.46 -8.01 56.31
CA THR A 3 14.47 -7.23 55.60
C THR A 3 14.40 -7.61 54.13
N SER A 4 13.98 -6.70 53.25
CA SER A 4 14.35 -6.66 51.82
C SER A 4 13.63 -5.50 51.11
N CYS A 5 13.97 -4.28 51.50
CA CYS A 5 13.71 -3.05 50.76
C CYS A 5 15.05 -2.32 50.64
N LEU A 6 15.91 -2.73 49.71
CA LEU A 6 17.12 -2.02 49.26
C LEU A 6 17.81 -2.88 48.20
N ILE A 7 18.41 -2.25 47.19
CA ILE A 7 18.93 -2.81 45.92
C ILE A 7 17.77 -2.93 44.91
N TRP A 8 17.37 -1.86 44.22
CA TRP A 8 17.95 -1.47 42.91
C TRP A 8 17.88 0.04 42.63
N ALA A 9 17.94 0.88 43.66
CA ALA A 9 18.15 2.32 43.51
C ALA A 9 19.66 2.62 43.41
N LEU A 10 20.23 2.55 42.21
CA LEU A 10 21.49 3.22 41.80
C LEU A 10 21.84 2.82 40.35
N LEU A 11 21.22 3.50 39.37
CA LEU A 11 21.76 3.76 38.02
C LEU A 11 20.86 4.78 37.30
N LEU A 12 20.71 5.94 37.96
CA LEU A 12 20.23 7.19 37.37
C LEU A 12 21.33 8.23 37.62
N LEU A 13 22.28 8.32 36.69
CA LEU A 13 23.07 9.53 36.46
C LEU A 13 23.19 9.69 34.94
N GLY A 14 22.33 10.55 34.39
CA GLY A 14 22.39 10.88 32.98
C GLY A 14 21.24 11.72 32.42
N ILE A 15 20.14 11.91 33.16
CA ILE A 15 19.02 12.74 32.67
C ILE A 15 18.96 14.04 33.48
N ARG A 16 19.37 15.14 32.85
CA ARG A 16 18.97 16.48 33.25
C ARG A 16 17.53 16.71 32.80
N ALA A 17 16.69 17.11 33.75
CA ALA A 17 15.34 17.57 33.51
C ALA A 17 15.31 18.84 32.63
N VAL A 18 14.33 18.92 31.74
CA VAL A 18 13.65 20.17 31.39
C VAL A 18 12.17 19.98 31.71
N ILE A 19 11.70 20.76 32.67
CA ILE A 19 10.31 20.87 33.08
C ILE A 19 9.63 21.87 32.13
N GLY A 20 8.43 21.55 31.62
CA GLY A 20 7.62 22.52 30.88
C GLY A 20 6.28 21.98 30.37
N SER A 21 5.23 22.25 31.16
CA SER A 21 3.78 22.29 30.84
C SER A 21 3.03 21.01 30.41
N ASN A 22 1.94 20.76 31.15
CA ASN A 22 0.85 19.86 30.85
C ASN A 22 0.37 19.94 29.39
N ASP A 23 0.44 18.83 28.65
CA ASP A 23 -0.51 18.53 27.59
C ASP A 23 -1.01 17.09 27.75
N ARG A 24 -2.33 16.95 27.75
CA ARG A 24 -3.07 15.70 28.04
C ARG A 24 -3.19 14.78 26.81
N ASP A 25 -2.27 14.86 25.87
CA ASP A 25 -2.25 13.97 24.73
C ASP A 25 -0.85 13.35 24.62
N GLY A 26 -0.78 12.02 24.68
CA GLY A 26 0.47 11.25 24.64
C GLY A 26 1.18 11.31 23.28
N TYR A 27 1.55 12.50 22.83
CA TYR A 27 2.36 12.76 21.66
C TYR A 27 3.83 12.64 22.03
N LEU A 28 4.52 11.63 21.49
CA LEU A 28 5.97 11.68 21.38
C LEU A 28 6.31 12.47 20.11
N PRO A 29 7.12 13.55 20.18
CA PRO A 29 7.56 14.26 18.99
C PRO A 29 8.37 13.32 18.10
N TYR A 30 8.03 13.28 16.81
CA TYR A 30 8.83 12.61 15.78
C TYR A 30 10.17 13.35 15.63
N GLU A 31 11.26 12.71 16.00
CA GLU A 31 12.57 13.12 15.50
C GLU A 31 12.66 12.71 14.02
N PRO A 32 13.01 13.63 13.11
CA PRO A 32 13.24 13.28 11.72
C PRO A 32 14.27 12.16 11.68
N LEU A 33 13.95 11.04 11.02
CA LEU A 33 14.96 10.07 10.62
C LEU A 33 15.93 10.78 9.68
N VAL A 34 16.99 11.36 10.24
CA VAL A 34 18.12 11.89 9.50
C VAL A 34 18.75 10.68 8.82
N PRO A 35 18.98 10.68 7.49
CA PRO A 35 19.74 9.62 6.84
C PRO A 35 21.18 9.67 7.37
N SER A 36 21.44 8.98 8.48
CA SER A 36 22.78 8.83 9.03
C SER A 36 23.44 7.60 8.41
N GLU A 37 24.68 7.84 8.00
CA GLU A 37 25.67 6.91 7.43
C GLU A 37 25.52 6.54 5.96
N ARG A 38 26.64 6.69 5.23
CA ARG A 38 26.82 6.23 3.86
C ARG A 38 26.29 4.81 3.74
N ILE A 39 25.31 4.62 2.85
CA ILE A 39 24.77 3.32 2.50
C ILE A 39 25.92 2.47 1.95
N SER A 40 26.36 1.45 2.69
CA SER A 40 27.38 0.52 2.19
C SER A 40 26.85 -0.34 1.03
N HIS A 41 25.53 -0.57 0.97
CA HIS A 41 24.84 -1.29 -0.11
C HIS A 41 23.42 -0.74 -0.32
N LEU A 42 23.11 -0.36 -1.57
CA LEU A 42 21.78 0.13 -1.96
C LEU A 42 20.70 -0.93 -1.67
N PRO A 43 19.50 -0.52 -1.21
CA PRO A 43 18.41 -1.46 -0.95
C PRO A 43 17.99 -2.17 -2.24
N ASN A 44 17.71 -3.46 -2.18
CA ASN A 44 17.18 -4.25 -3.29
C ASN A 44 15.65 -4.21 -3.29
N ILE A 45 15.05 -3.62 -4.31
CA ILE A 45 13.60 -3.47 -4.44
C ILE A 45 13.11 -4.17 -5.71
N THR A 46 12.09 -5.01 -5.57
CA THR A 46 11.47 -5.70 -6.71
C THR A 46 10.18 -4.97 -7.11
N ILE A 47 10.06 -4.59 -8.38
CA ILE A 47 8.85 -4.00 -8.94
C ILE A 47 8.04 -5.12 -9.60
N ILE A 48 6.91 -5.46 -9.00
CA ILE A 48 5.96 -6.46 -9.47
C ILE A 48 4.84 -5.75 -10.23
N ALA A 49 4.82 -5.90 -11.55
CA ALA A 49 3.90 -5.19 -12.41
C ALA A 49 2.67 -6.02 -12.78
N THR A 50 1.49 -5.40 -12.64
CA THR A 50 0.20 -6.05 -12.95
C THR A 50 -0.52 -5.45 -14.17
N GLY A 51 -0.09 -4.26 -14.62
CA GLY A 51 -0.68 -3.50 -15.72
C GLY A 51 -1.27 -2.16 -15.25
N GLY A 52 -2.50 -1.88 -15.70
CA GLY A 52 -3.18 -0.61 -15.42
C GLY A 52 -2.70 0.57 -16.26
N THR A 53 -3.24 1.74 -15.96
CA THR A 53 -2.97 3.01 -16.66
C THR A 53 -1.51 3.44 -16.57
N ILE A 54 -0.80 3.12 -15.48
CA ILE A 54 0.64 3.41 -15.33
C ILE A 54 1.49 2.72 -16.42
N ALA A 55 1.06 1.55 -16.89
CA ALA A 55 1.61 0.81 -18.02
C ALA A 55 0.73 0.94 -19.28
N GLY A 56 -0.17 1.95 -19.31
CA GLY A 56 -1.01 2.23 -20.46
C GLY A 56 -0.27 3.03 -21.52
N ALA A 57 -0.62 2.82 -22.78
CA ALA A 57 -0.05 3.54 -23.92
C ALA A 57 -1.12 4.35 -24.64
N THR A 58 -0.75 5.54 -25.09
CA THR A 58 -1.62 6.46 -25.84
C THR A 58 -1.07 6.70 -27.26
N SER A 59 -1.96 7.01 -28.21
CA SER A 59 -1.55 7.31 -29.59
C SER A 59 -1.01 8.74 -29.78
N SER A 60 -1.29 9.65 -28.84
CA SER A 60 -0.72 11.00 -28.83
C SER A 60 -0.67 11.58 -27.41
N PRO A 61 0.25 12.51 -27.10
CA PRO A 61 0.41 13.06 -25.76
C PRO A 61 -0.85 13.72 -25.17
N GLU A 62 -1.75 14.26 -26.01
CA GLU A 62 -2.97 14.96 -25.57
C GLU A 62 -4.09 14.01 -25.14
N LYS A 63 -4.04 12.74 -25.58
CA LYS A 63 -5.07 11.74 -25.28
C LYS A 63 -4.83 11.12 -23.91
N THR A 64 -5.69 11.51 -22.96
CA THR A 64 -5.66 11.04 -21.57
C THR A 64 -6.79 10.07 -21.22
N THR A 65 -7.82 9.96 -22.06
CA THR A 65 -8.99 9.09 -21.86
C THR A 65 -9.10 7.97 -22.89
N ASP A 66 -8.66 8.20 -24.13
CA ASP A 66 -8.61 7.22 -25.21
C ASP A 66 -7.22 6.55 -25.23
N TYR A 67 -7.05 5.55 -24.38
CA TYR A 67 -5.83 4.76 -24.27
C TYR A 67 -6.16 3.30 -23.90
N LYS A 68 -5.18 2.42 -24.03
CA LYS A 68 -5.30 1.04 -23.58
C LYS A 68 -4.41 0.84 -22.35
N ALA A 69 -5.00 0.42 -21.24
CA ALA A 69 -4.29 0.07 -20.01
C ALA A 69 -3.51 -1.24 -20.19
N GLY A 70 -2.38 -1.37 -19.49
CA GLY A 70 -1.57 -2.59 -19.47
C GLY A 70 -1.04 -3.02 -20.84
N VAL A 71 -0.41 -2.09 -21.57
CA VAL A 71 0.21 -2.36 -22.88
C VAL A 71 1.73 -2.42 -22.78
N LEU A 72 2.31 -1.47 -22.06
CA LEU A 72 3.75 -1.36 -21.87
C LEU A 72 4.23 -2.43 -20.89
N GLN A 73 5.44 -2.92 -21.12
CA GLN A 73 6.16 -3.65 -20.06
C GLN A 73 6.67 -2.65 -19.03
N ILE A 74 6.81 -3.07 -17.79
CA ILE A 74 7.21 -2.18 -16.70
C ILE A 74 8.63 -1.62 -16.90
N GLU A 75 9.52 -2.33 -17.59
CA GLU A 75 10.84 -1.84 -17.98
C GLU A 75 10.76 -0.56 -18.80
N GLU A 76 9.74 -0.42 -19.65
CA GLU A 76 9.53 0.79 -20.45
C GLU A 76 9.18 1.99 -19.57
N VAL A 77 8.37 1.77 -18.53
CA VAL A 77 8.04 2.81 -17.54
C VAL A 77 9.26 3.16 -16.69
N ILE A 78 10.07 2.16 -16.28
CA ILE A 78 11.28 2.36 -15.48
C ILE A 78 12.33 3.18 -16.26
N ARG A 79 12.49 2.93 -17.56
CA ARG A 79 13.43 3.69 -18.41
C ARG A 79 13.18 5.20 -18.38
N SER A 80 11.93 5.65 -18.22
CA SER A 80 11.64 7.09 -18.15
C SER A 80 12.08 7.75 -16.84
N VAL A 81 12.44 6.95 -15.81
CA VAL A 81 12.81 7.42 -14.48
C VAL A 81 14.14 6.85 -13.99
N GLU A 82 14.93 6.26 -14.88
CA GLU A 82 16.15 5.55 -14.50
C GLU A 82 17.14 6.48 -13.80
N ASP A 83 17.32 7.71 -14.30
CA ASP A 83 18.24 8.69 -13.72
C ASP A 83 17.86 9.10 -12.29
N GLN A 84 16.56 9.15 -11.99
CA GLN A 84 16.05 9.49 -10.65
C GLN A 84 16.24 8.33 -9.66
N LEU A 85 16.35 7.09 -10.15
CA LEU A 85 16.48 5.88 -9.33
C LEU A 85 17.93 5.41 -9.18
N ARG A 86 18.83 5.90 -10.04
CA ARG A 86 20.27 5.66 -9.95
C ARG A 86 20.83 6.10 -8.60
N GLY A 87 21.50 5.17 -7.91
CA GLY A 87 22.09 5.44 -6.60
C GLY A 87 21.09 5.48 -5.44
N VAL A 88 19.80 5.23 -5.68
CA VAL A 88 18.77 5.13 -4.64
C VAL A 88 18.57 3.68 -4.20
N THR A 89 18.47 2.76 -5.17
CA THR A 89 18.13 1.34 -4.94
C THR A 89 18.67 0.47 -6.09
N ASN A 90 18.84 -0.82 -5.85
CA ASN A 90 18.95 -1.81 -6.92
C ASN A 90 17.55 -2.31 -7.28
N ILE A 91 17.14 -2.10 -8.52
CA ILE A 91 15.79 -2.44 -9.00
C ILE A 91 15.82 -3.79 -9.69
N TYR A 92 14.92 -4.67 -9.27
CA TYR A 92 14.60 -5.92 -9.95
C TYR A 92 13.20 -5.80 -10.53
N VAL A 93 13.01 -6.40 -11.71
CA VAL A 93 11.78 -6.28 -12.46
C VAL A 93 11.08 -7.62 -12.55
N ASP A 94 9.78 -7.61 -12.31
CA ASP A 94 8.93 -8.78 -12.33
C ASP A 94 7.58 -8.44 -12.97
N GLN A 95 7.41 -8.83 -14.24
CA GLN A 95 6.16 -8.65 -14.96
C GLN A 95 5.18 -9.80 -14.64
N PHE A 96 4.46 -9.68 -13.53
CA PHE A 96 3.47 -10.67 -13.10
C PHE A 96 2.28 -10.78 -14.07
N SER A 97 1.74 -9.64 -14.52
CA SER A 97 0.66 -9.59 -15.51
C SER A 97 0.62 -8.25 -16.23
N ASN A 98 -0.25 -8.12 -17.22
CA ASN A 98 -0.48 -6.84 -17.90
C ASN A 98 -1.96 -6.66 -18.26
N ILE A 99 -2.79 -6.38 -17.25
CA ILE A 99 -4.25 -6.28 -17.39
C ILE A 99 -4.78 -4.92 -16.91
N ASP A 100 -5.98 -4.57 -17.36
CA ASP A 100 -6.76 -3.49 -16.72
C ASP A 100 -7.26 -3.96 -15.35
N SER A 101 -7.16 -3.09 -14.36
CA SER A 101 -7.50 -3.41 -12.97
C SER A 101 -9.00 -3.60 -12.73
N ILE A 102 -9.85 -3.23 -13.69
CA ILE A 102 -11.28 -3.64 -13.71
C ILE A 102 -11.46 -5.16 -13.82
N ASN A 103 -10.46 -5.88 -14.35
CA ASN A 103 -10.51 -7.33 -14.55
C ASN A 103 -9.82 -8.10 -13.41
N ILE A 104 -9.34 -7.42 -12.37
CA ILE A 104 -8.76 -8.07 -11.20
C ILE A 104 -9.89 -8.74 -10.39
N ASN A 105 -9.75 -10.05 -10.20
CA ASN A 105 -10.67 -10.86 -9.41
C ASN A 105 -9.98 -11.48 -8.19
N SER A 106 -10.71 -12.26 -7.40
CA SER A 106 -10.20 -12.82 -6.14
C SER A 106 -9.08 -13.85 -6.34
N SER A 107 -9.12 -14.64 -7.41
CA SER A 107 -8.04 -15.60 -7.72
C SER A 107 -6.76 -14.87 -8.14
N PHE A 108 -6.87 -13.80 -8.93
CA PHE A 108 -5.76 -12.92 -9.26
C PHE A 108 -5.13 -12.31 -8.00
N ALA A 109 -5.94 -11.71 -7.12
CA ALA A 109 -5.45 -11.09 -5.89
C ALA A 109 -4.77 -12.11 -4.96
N THR A 110 -5.29 -13.33 -4.89
CA THR A 110 -4.69 -14.44 -4.11
C THR A 110 -3.35 -14.84 -4.69
N ASN A 111 -3.28 -15.12 -6.01
CA ASN A 111 -2.04 -15.51 -6.69
C ASN A 111 -0.97 -14.42 -6.56
N LEU A 112 -1.33 -13.15 -6.80
CA LEU A 112 -0.40 -12.03 -6.64
C LEU A 112 0.13 -11.92 -5.21
N SER A 113 -0.74 -12.12 -4.20
CA SER A 113 -0.34 -12.02 -2.80
C SER A 113 0.60 -13.16 -2.38
N GLN A 114 0.37 -14.39 -2.88
CA GLN A 114 1.29 -15.51 -2.69
C GLN A 114 2.65 -15.22 -3.36
N HIS A 115 2.62 -14.71 -4.58
CA HIS A 115 3.83 -14.33 -5.33
C HIS A 115 4.64 -13.22 -4.62
N ILE A 116 3.97 -12.19 -4.10
CA ILE A 116 4.60 -11.15 -3.27
C ILE A 116 5.23 -11.77 -2.01
N ALA A 117 4.55 -12.71 -1.36
CA ALA A 117 5.07 -13.37 -0.16
C ALA A 117 6.33 -14.19 -0.48
N GLU A 118 6.36 -14.92 -1.60
CA GLU A 118 7.53 -15.66 -2.08
C GLU A 118 8.71 -14.73 -2.37
N GLU A 119 8.46 -13.62 -3.07
CA GLU A 119 9.47 -12.61 -3.37
C GLU A 119 10.06 -12.00 -2.09
N LEU A 120 9.20 -11.65 -1.13
CA LEU A 120 9.64 -11.08 0.14
C LEU A 120 10.31 -12.10 1.07
N ASN A 121 10.19 -13.40 0.84
CA ASN A 121 10.93 -14.42 1.57
C ASN A 121 12.40 -14.52 1.14
N LYS A 122 12.76 -14.01 -0.04
CA LYS A 122 14.15 -13.95 -0.50
C LYS A 122 14.93 -12.99 0.40
N GLU A 123 16.05 -13.43 0.96
CA GLU A 123 16.91 -12.58 1.82
C GLU A 123 17.41 -11.33 1.07
N ALA A 124 17.69 -11.50 -0.22
CA ALA A 124 18.14 -10.42 -1.08
C ALA A 124 17.10 -9.31 -1.26
N THR A 125 15.81 -9.61 -1.25
CA THR A 125 14.75 -8.62 -1.48
C THR A 125 14.46 -7.85 -0.20
N GLN A 126 14.51 -6.53 -0.24
CA GLN A 126 14.30 -5.67 0.92
C GLN A 126 12.97 -4.91 0.88
N GLY A 127 12.25 -4.95 -0.25
CA GLY A 127 10.92 -4.39 -0.41
C GLY A 127 10.34 -4.69 -1.79
N VAL A 128 9.04 -4.51 -1.92
CA VAL A 128 8.30 -4.70 -3.18
C VAL A 128 7.51 -3.45 -3.52
N ILE A 129 7.47 -3.11 -4.81
CA ILE A 129 6.52 -2.15 -5.38
C ILE A 129 5.54 -2.94 -6.25
N VAL A 130 4.25 -2.73 -6.07
CA VAL A 130 3.19 -3.29 -6.92
C VAL A 130 2.63 -2.17 -7.78
N THR A 131 2.81 -2.26 -9.10
CA THR A 131 2.18 -1.31 -10.03
C THR A 131 0.88 -1.90 -10.57
N THR A 132 -0.21 -1.15 -10.46
CA THR A 132 -1.54 -1.57 -10.89
C THR A 132 -2.39 -0.41 -11.42
N GLY A 133 -3.59 -0.72 -11.91
CA GLY A 133 -4.57 0.29 -12.33
C GLY A 133 -5.38 0.84 -11.16
N THR A 134 -5.79 2.10 -11.22
CA THR A 134 -6.42 2.78 -10.08
C THR A 134 -7.80 2.25 -9.69
N HIS A 135 -8.53 1.54 -10.57
CA HIS A 135 -9.89 1.06 -10.27
C HIS A 135 -9.96 0.12 -9.06
N SER A 136 -9.08 -0.88 -8.99
CA SER A 136 -9.04 -1.84 -7.87
C SER A 136 -7.84 -1.65 -6.93
N LEU A 137 -7.04 -0.58 -7.12
CA LEU A 137 -5.81 -0.34 -6.35
C LEU A 137 -6.03 -0.38 -4.84
N ALA A 138 -7.02 0.36 -4.33
CA ALA A 138 -7.29 0.40 -2.88
C ALA A 138 -7.73 -0.98 -2.33
N TYR A 139 -8.59 -1.69 -3.07
CA TYR A 139 -9.04 -3.03 -2.70
C TYR A 139 -7.88 -4.04 -2.71
N LEU A 140 -7.04 -3.99 -3.73
CA LEU A 140 -5.89 -4.87 -3.87
C LEU A 140 -4.85 -4.62 -2.76
N ALA A 141 -4.55 -3.34 -2.49
CA ALA A 141 -3.65 -2.96 -1.41
C ALA A 141 -4.16 -3.47 -0.06
N GLU A 142 -5.46 -3.32 0.23
CA GLU A 142 -6.04 -3.84 1.48
C GLU A 142 -6.02 -5.36 1.51
N PHE A 143 -6.34 -6.05 0.42
CA PHE A 143 -6.25 -7.51 0.35
C PHE A 143 -4.84 -8.01 0.66
N ILE A 144 -3.81 -7.45 0.02
CA ILE A 144 -2.39 -7.76 0.27
C ILE A 144 -2.05 -7.49 1.76
N SER A 145 -2.55 -6.39 2.32
CA SER A 145 -2.33 -6.04 3.74
C SER A 145 -2.90 -7.08 4.69
N LEU A 146 -3.99 -7.76 4.32
CA LEU A 146 -4.63 -8.78 5.13
C LEU A 146 -3.94 -10.14 5.05
N VAL A 147 -3.23 -10.46 3.96
CA VAL A 147 -2.74 -11.83 3.71
C VAL A 147 -1.22 -11.98 3.68
N VAL A 148 -0.47 -10.92 3.39
CA VAL A 148 1.00 -10.97 3.38
C VAL A 148 1.55 -10.65 4.77
N THR A 149 2.33 -11.59 5.32
CA THR A 149 2.85 -11.54 6.70
C THR A 149 4.26 -10.95 6.83
N SER A 150 4.92 -10.66 5.70
CA SER A 150 6.26 -10.07 5.70
C SER A 150 6.30 -8.71 6.41
N LYS A 151 7.42 -8.43 7.09
CA LYS A 151 7.72 -7.11 7.66
C LYS A 151 8.43 -6.18 6.69
N LYS A 152 8.77 -6.65 5.48
CA LYS A 152 9.41 -5.82 4.46
C LYS A 152 8.36 -4.93 3.78
N PRO A 153 8.73 -3.68 3.39
CA PRO A 153 7.81 -2.74 2.75
C PRO A 153 7.18 -3.26 1.45
N ILE A 154 5.91 -2.93 1.27
CA ILE A 154 5.11 -3.15 0.06
C ILE A 154 4.45 -1.81 -0.29
N MET A 155 4.86 -1.20 -1.39
CA MET A 155 4.21 0.00 -1.91
C MET A 155 3.28 -0.39 -3.04
N VAL A 156 2.04 0.08 -3.04
CA VAL A 156 1.11 -0.11 -4.16
C VAL A 156 0.92 1.24 -4.82
N THR A 157 1.13 1.30 -6.14
CA THR A 157 1.04 2.55 -6.90
C THR A 157 0.40 2.32 -8.27
N GLY A 158 0.02 3.42 -8.91
CA GLY A 158 -0.63 3.47 -10.20
C GLY A 158 -0.52 4.86 -10.81
N ALA A 159 -1.33 5.13 -11.83
CA ALA A 159 -1.38 6.45 -12.48
C ALA A 159 -2.81 6.76 -12.90
N TRP A 160 -3.17 8.04 -12.88
CA TRP A 160 -4.43 8.53 -13.45
C TRP A 160 -4.35 8.70 -14.96
N ARG A 161 -3.17 9.05 -15.48
CA ARG A 161 -2.95 9.30 -16.90
C ARG A 161 -2.02 8.26 -17.52
N PRO A 162 -2.26 7.84 -18.78
CA PRO A 162 -1.42 6.85 -19.44
C PRO A 162 0.01 7.37 -19.62
N HIS A 163 0.96 6.43 -19.70
CA HIS A 163 2.35 6.76 -19.95
C HIS A 163 2.51 7.50 -21.28
N GLY A 164 3.40 8.49 -21.33
CA GLY A 164 3.65 9.32 -22.52
C GLY A 164 2.62 10.43 -22.78
N SER A 165 1.55 10.52 -21.98
CA SER A 165 0.61 11.66 -22.05
C SER A 165 1.12 12.91 -21.32
N LEU A 166 0.59 14.08 -21.70
CA LEU A 166 0.86 15.33 -21.02
C LEU A 166 0.37 15.26 -19.56
N GLY A 167 1.28 15.54 -18.63
CA GLY A 167 1.00 15.46 -17.21
C GLY A 167 0.84 14.02 -16.69
N ALA A 168 1.42 13.03 -17.37
CA ALA A 168 1.50 11.65 -16.87
C ALA A 168 2.13 11.61 -15.47
N ASP A 169 1.40 11.04 -14.51
CA ASP A 169 1.76 10.98 -13.10
C ASP A 169 2.44 9.66 -12.69
N GLY A 170 2.37 8.63 -13.55
CA GLY A 170 2.99 7.32 -13.33
C GLY A 170 4.49 7.38 -13.00
N PRO A 171 5.32 8.10 -13.79
CA PRO A 171 6.75 8.25 -13.50
C PRO A 171 7.05 8.79 -12.09
N SER A 172 6.41 9.89 -11.68
CA SER A 172 6.63 10.48 -10.36
C SER A 172 6.12 9.58 -9.23
N ASN A 173 4.95 8.95 -9.43
CA ASN A 173 4.40 8.00 -8.46
C ASN A 173 5.33 6.80 -8.26
N LEU A 174 5.94 6.28 -9.34
CA LEU A 174 6.89 5.17 -9.27
C LEU A 174 8.17 5.56 -8.51
N VAL A 175 8.76 6.72 -8.81
CA VAL A 175 9.94 7.22 -8.09
C VAL A 175 9.64 7.41 -6.61
N ALA A 176 8.49 7.99 -6.29
CA ALA A 176 8.05 8.19 -4.91
C ALA A 176 7.86 6.86 -4.18
N ALA A 177 7.26 5.86 -4.83
CA ALA A 177 7.06 4.54 -4.25
C ALA A 177 8.41 3.85 -3.97
N VAL A 178 9.32 3.84 -4.95
CA VAL A 178 10.66 3.24 -4.78
C VAL A 178 11.45 3.94 -3.67
N THR A 179 11.46 5.28 -3.66
CA THR A 179 12.16 6.07 -2.63
C THR A 179 11.57 5.83 -1.24
N THR A 180 10.25 5.68 -1.15
CA THR A 180 9.57 5.34 0.12
C THR A 180 9.95 3.95 0.60
N ALA A 181 9.98 2.94 -0.28
CA ALA A 181 10.40 1.59 0.09
C ALA A 181 11.88 1.52 0.52
N ALA A 182 12.73 2.39 -0.04
CA ALA A 182 14.14 2.52 0.33
C ALA A 182 14.38 3.23 1.68
N THR A 183 13.36 3.84 2.28
CA THR A 183 13.50 4.60 3.53
C THR A 183 13.64 3.65 4.73
N ARG A 184 14.76 3.77 5.47
CA ARG A 184 15.05 2.92 6.65
C ARG A 184 14.02 3.12 7.77
N GLY A 185 13.73 2.05 8.51
CA GLY A 185 12.84 2.10 9.68
C GLY A 185 11.34 2.17 9.35
N TRP A 186 10.98 2.33 8.08
CA TRP A 186 9.58 2.44 7.65
C TRP A 186 8.70 1.23 8.02
N SER A 187 9.28 0.03 8.04
CA SER A 187 8.50 -1.22 8.11
C SER A 187 8.60 -1.98 9.45
N SER A 188 9.35 -1.47 10.44
CA SER A 188 9.64 -2.19 11.68
C SER A 188 8.45 -2.34 12.64
N GLU A 189 7.32 -1.68 12.37
CA GLU A 189 6.13 -1.65 13.26
C GLU A 189 4.83 -2.19 12.63
N ASN A 190 4.92 -3.32 11.90
CA ASN A 190 3.80 -4.16 11.47
C ASN A 190 2.79 -3.57 10.47
N ARG A 191 3.17 -2.57 9.67
CA ARG A 191 2.32 -2.02 8.60
C ARG A 191 3.13 -1.80 7.35
N ASN A 192 3.18 -2.85 6.54
CA ASN A 192 4.07 -2.93 5.39
C ASN A 192 3.41 -2.47 4.09
N VAL A 193 2.08 -2.47 3.97
CA VAL A 193 1.38 -2.11 2.74
C VAL A 193 0.86 -0.68 2.78
N VAL A 194 1.33 0.15 1.87
CA VAL A 194 0.84 1.53 1.69
C VAL A 194 0.57 1.84 0.22
N ILE A 195 -0.31 2.80 0.01
CA ILE A 195 -0.66 3.35 -1.29
C ILE A 195 0.14 4.65 -1.49
N ILE A 196 0.83 4.75 -2.62
CA ILE A 196 1.58 5.94 -3.03
C ILE A 196 1.00 6.45 -4.33
N ILE A 197 0.26 7.55 -4.28
CA ILE A 197 -0.36 8.24 -5.42
C ILE A 197 -0.83 9.63 -4.99
N GLU A 198 -0.99 10.57 -5.92
CA GLU A 198 -1.45 11.95 -5.63
C GLU A 198 -0.56 12.70 -4.62
N ASP A 199 0.76 12.47 -4.67
CA ASP A 199 1.72 12.99 -3.70
C ASP A 199 1.38 12.66 -2.23
N LYS A 200 0.65 11.56 -1.98
CA LYS A 200 0.28 11.10 -0.65
C LYS A 200 0.90 9.74 -0.34
N VAL A 201 1.22 9.54 0.93
CA VAL A 201 1.52 8.24 1.51
C VAL A 201 0.34 7.83 2.37
N MET A 202 -0.38 6.78 1.96
CA MET A 202 -1.63 6.37 2.59
C MET A 202 -1.57 4.91 3.05
N ALA A 203 -2.07 4.60 4.24
CA ALA A 203 -2.29 3.21 4.65
C ALA A 203 -3.30 2.54 3.70
N SER A 204 -3.13 1.25 3.39
CA SER A 204 -4.16 0.51 2.66
C SER A 204 -5.49 0.52 3.44
N ARG A 205 -5.39 0.31 4.75
CA ARG A 205 -6.52 0.31 5.67
C ARG A 205 -7.11 1.70 5.77
N GLY A 206 -8.41 1.79 5.52
CA GLY A 206 -9.16 3.04 5.67
C GLY A 206 -9.05 4.01 4.49
N THR A 207 -8.23 3.69 3.48
CA THR A 207 -8.19 4.46 2.23
C THR A 207 -9.19 3.89 1.23
N LYS A 208 -10.04 4.75 0.67
CA LYS A 208 -10.96 4.40 -0.42
C LYS A 208 -10.65 5.23 -1.66
N LYS A 209 -11.07 4.73 -2.82
CA LYS A 209 -11.20 5.53 -4.04
C LYS A 209 -12.64 6.00 -4.14
N GLU A 210 -12.83 7.29 -4.37
CA GLU A 210 -14.12 7.90 -4.69
C GLU A 210 -13.92 8.76 -5.93
N ASP A 211 -14.65 8.44 -6.99
CA ASP A 211 -14.46 9.02 -8.32
C ASP A 211 -12.97 9.03 -8.76
N ASN A 212 -12.42 10.23 -8.98
CA ASN A 212 -11.05 10.46 -9.41
C ASN A 212 -10.12 10.88 -8.27
N GLN A 213 -10.40 10.41 -7.04
CA GLN A 213 -9.57 10.72 -5.89
C GLN A 213 -9.39 9.52 -4.94
N PHE A 214 -8.19 9.40 -4.38
CA PHE A 214 -7.94 8.57 -3.20
C PHE A 214 -8.15 9.37 -1.92
N LEU A 215 -9.11 8.89 -1.12
CA LEU A 215 -9.53 9.48 0.14
C LEU A 215 -9.04 8.62 1.31
N PRO A 216 -8.01 9.07 2.05
CA PRO A 216 -7.60 8.42 3.27
C PRO A 216 -8.63 8.70 4.38
N GLY A 217 -9.08 7.66 5.05
CA GLY A 217 -9.89 7.77 6.26
C GLY A 217 -9.07 8.28 7.47
N PRO A 218 -9.71 8.34 8.66
CA PRO A 218 -9.04 8.75 9.89
C PRO A 218 -7.75 7.95 10.12
N ARG A 219 -6.63 8.65 10.36
CA ARG A 219 -5.29 8.07 10.57
C ARG A 219 -4.73 7.24 9.39
N SER A 220 -5.34 7.33 8.21
CA SER A 220 -4.90 6.61 7.01
C SER A 220 -3.96 7.45 6.14
N LEU A 221 -3.93 8.77 6.30
CA LEU A 221 -2.92 9.64 5.68
C LEU A 221 -1.65 9.66 6.53
N LEU A 222 -0.59 9.02 6.06
CA LEU A 222 0.66 8.85 6.80
C LEU A 222 1.63 10.01 6.55
N GLY A 223 1.57 10.59 5.36
CA GLY A 223 2.44 11.67 4.95
C GLY A 223 2.15 12.12 3.55
N ASP A 224 3.02 13.01 3.06
CA ASP A 224 3.01 13.46 1.67
C ASP A 224 4.30 13.03 0.98
N ILE A 225 4.33 13.16 -0.33
CA ILE A 225 5.54 13.12 -1.13
C ILE A 225 5.95 14.57 -1.42
N LYS A 226 7.21 14.91 -1.13
CA LYS A 226 7.81 16.20 -1.45
C LYS A 226 9.15 15.94 -2.11
N ASP A 227 9.38 16.50 -3.29
CA ASP A 227 10.59 16.28 -4.08
C ASP A 227 10.90 14.78 -4.28
N SER A 228 9.85 14.00 -4.57
CA SER A 228 9.90 12.52 -4.71
C SER A 228 10.31 11.75 -3.45
N LYS A 229 10.34 12.40 -2.28
CA LYS A 229 10.70 11.79 -0.99
C LYS A 229 9.49 11.77 -0.05
N PRO A 230 9.34 10.73 0.79
CA PRO A 230 8.29 10.69 1.79
C PRO A 230 8.55 11.71 2.90
N PHE A 231 7.56 12.54 3.19
CA PHE A 231 7.48 13.39 4.38
C PHE A 231 6.38 12.86 5.30
N LEU A 232 6.78 12.04 6.25
CA LEU A 232 5.88 11.28 7.11
C LEU A 232 5.53 12.12 8.34
N ARG A 233 4.23 12.27 8.59
CA ARG A 233 3.70 12.95 9.79
C ARG A 233 3.31 11.95 10.86
N TRP A 234 2.82 10.80 10.43
CA TRP A 234 2.30 9.75 11.28
C TRP A 234 2.97 8.45 10.90
N LEU A 235 3.61 7.80 11.86
CA LEU A 235 3.77 6.36 11.75
C LEU A 235 2.36 5.78 11.78
N PRO A 236 2.02 4.85 10.87
CA PRO A 236 0.67 4.33 10.80
C PRO A 236 0.29 3.79 12.19
N GLY A 237 -0.90 4.14 12.71
CA GLY A 237 -1.29 3.86 14.10
C GLY A 237 -1.57 2.38 14.39
N PRO A 238 -1.52 1.92 15.67
CA PRO A 238 -1.23 0.54 16.13
C PRO A 238 -2.07 -0.64 15.61
N CYS A 239 -3.11 -0.43 14.81
CA CYS A 239 -3.98 -1.50 14.32
C CYS A 239 -3.41 -2.15 13.05
N ALA A 240 -2.45 -3.06 13.19
CA ALA A 240 -2.15 -3.99 12.10
C ALA A 240 -3.34 -4.96 11.99
N PRO A 241 -3.91 -5.18 10.80
CA PRO A 241 -5.02 -6.10 10.68
C PRO A 241 -4.59 -7.52 11.07
N VAL A 242 -5.53 -8.32 11.59
CA VAL A 242 -5.34 -9.76 11.72
C VAL A 242 -4.95 -10.31 10.35
N LYS A 243 -3.83 -11.04 10.30
CA LYS A 243 -3.33 -11.62 9.06
C LYS A 243 -4.01 -12.96 8.79
N PHE A 244 -4.46 -13.19 7.57
CA PHE A 244 -5.05 -14.45 7.13
C PHE A 244 -4.02 -15.25 6.35
N ASN A 245 -3.85 -16.52 6.69
CA ASN A 245 -2.96 -17.40 5.95
C ASN A 245 -3.70 -17.95 4.71
N ILE A 246 -3.19 -17.60 3.53
CA ILE A 246 -3.70 -18.07 2.24
C ILE A 246 -2.72 -19.03 1.53
N SER A 247 -1.65 -19.47 2.17
CA SER A 247 -0.60 -20.27 1.52
C SER A 247 -1.08 -21.64 1.04
N SER A 248 -2.16 -22.17 1.62
CA SER A 248 -2.76 -23.45 1.24
C SER A 248 -3.78 -23.35 0.10
N ILE A 249 -4.13 -22.14 -0.36
CA ILE A 249 -5.10 -21.96 -1.44
C ILE A 249 -4.40 -22.25 -2.77
N PRO A 250 -4.87 -23.24 -3.56
CA PRO A 250 -4.24 -23.54 -4.84
C PRO A 250 -4.37 -22.37 -5.83
N PRO A 251 -3.35 -22.11 -6.68
CA PRO A 251 -3.41 -21.05 -7.67
C PRO A 251 -4.64 -21.16 -8.57
N GLY A 252 -5.28 -20.01 -8.83
CA GLY A 252 -6.50 -19.96 -9.66
C GLY A 252 -7.80 -20.33 -8.93
N THR A 253 -7.74 -20.70 -7.65
CA THR A 253 -8.94 -20.94 -6.85
C THR A 253 -9.66 -19.62 -6.56
N SER A 254 -10.95 -19.56 -6.91
CA SER A 254 -11.81 -18.44 -6.53
C SER A 254 -12.16 -18.48 -5.05
N LEU A 255 -12.06 -17.34 -4.37
CA LEU A 255 -12.54 -17.21 -3.00
C LEU A 255 -14.07 -17.33 -2.92
N PRO A 256 -14.64 -17.65 -1.73
CA PRO A 256 -16.08 -17.68 -1.55
C PRO A 256 -16.75 -16.40 -2.05
N ARG A 257 -17.85 -16.56 -2.79
CA ARG A 257 -18.61 -15.45 -3.36
C ARG A 257 -19.17 -14.57 -2.24
N VAL A 258 -18.86 -13.28 -2.27
CA VAL A 258 -19.42 -12.27 -1.36
C VAL A 258 -20.02 -11.17 -2.21
N GLU A 259 -21.28 -10.82 -1.94
CA GLU A 259 -21.97 -9.75 -2.66
C GLU A 259 -22.02 -8.47 -1.85
N LEU A 260 -21.87 -7.34 -2.54
CA LEU A 260 -22.03 -6.00 -1.98
C LEU A 260 -23.39 -5.44 -2.39
N LEU A 261 -24.25 -5.17 -1.43
CA LEU A 261 -25.60 -4.65 -1.67
C LEU A 261 -25.75 -3.28 -1.03
N SER A 262 -26.21 -2.29 -1.79
CA SER A 262 -26.46 -0.95 -1.26
C SER A 262 -27.93 -0.80 -0.88
N ALA A 263 -28.17 -0.47 0.39
CA ALA A 263 -29.48 -0.04 0.83
C ALA A 263 -29.87 1.26 0.10
N HIS A 264 -31.14 1.36 -0.23
CA HIS A 264 -31.78 2.54 -0.81
C HIS A 264 -33.24 2.58 -0.35
N GLN A 265 -33.96 3.65 -0.69
CA GLN A 265 -35.39 3.73 -0.42
C GLN A 265 -36.09 2.56 -1.14
N ASP A 266 -36.92 1.81 -0.42
CA ASP A 266 -37.61 0.61 -0.90
C ASP A 266 -36.69 -0.60 -1.17
N PHE A 267 -35.49 -0.64 -0.58
CA PHE A 267 -34.65 -1.85 -0.62
C PHE A 267 -35.37 -3.04 0.02
N GLY A 268 -35.54 -4.12 -0.75
CA GLY A 268 -36.24 -5.34 -0.35
C GLY A 268 -35.31 -6.52 -0.03
N ALA A 269 -35.86 -7.56 0.57
CA ALA A 269 -35.13 -8.81 0.84
C ALA A 269 -34.88 -9.63 -0.43
N ASP A 270 -35.60 -9.37 -1.52
CA ASP A 270 -35.54 -10.08 -2.79
C ASP A 270 -34.14 -10.09 -3.42
N LEU A 271 -33.41 -8.98 -3.36
CA LEU A 271 -32.02 -8.91 -3.83
C LEU A 271 -31.08 -9.77 -2.97
N MET A 272 -31.31 -9.83 -1.65
CA MET A 272 -30.52 -10.68 -0.76
C MET A 272 -30.81 -12.17 -1.02
N GLU A 273 -32.10 -12.52 -1.15
CA GLU A 273 -32.54 -13.88 -1.46
C GLU A 273 -31.99 -14.35 -2.80
N ALA A 274 -31.99 -13.48 -3.82
CA ALA A 274 -31.39 -13.76 -5.11
C ALA A 274 -29.87 -14.01 -4.99
N ALA A 275 -29.14 -13.17 -4.24
CA ALA A 275 -27.72 -13.37 -4.02
C ALA A 275 -27.42 -14.71 -3.32
N ILE A 276 -28.20 -15.07 -2.30
CA ILE A 276 -28.10 -16.36 -1.60
C ILE A 276 -28.41 -17.51 -2.56
N GLY A 277 -29.48 -17.41 -3.35
CA GLY A 277 -29.86 -18.40 -4.36
C GLY A 277 -28.80 -18.61 -5.44
N LEU A 278 -28.01 -17.57 -5.74
CA LEU A 278 -26.86 -17.63 -6.66
C LEU A 278 -25.55 -18.09 -5.99
N GLY A 279 -25.61 -18.55 -4.73
CA GLY A 279 -24.50 -19.17 -4.01
C GLY A 279 -23.60 -18.20 -3.26
N ALA A 280 -24.05 -16.97 -2.97
CA ALA A 280 -23.32 -16.06 -2.08
C ALA A 280 -23.09 -16.72 -0.70
N ARG A 281 -21.86 -16.63 -0.21
CA ARG A 281 -21.42 -17.15 1.09
C ARG A 281 -21.30 -16.06 2.15
N GLY A 282 -21.38 -14.80 1.74
CA GLY A 282 -21.47 -13.63 2.60
C GLY A 282 -22.11 -12.47 1.85
N LEU A 283 -22.70 -11.54 2.60
CA LEU A 283 -23.27 -10.30 2.09
C LEU A 283 -22.63 -9.14 2.85
N VAL A 284 -22.23 -8.10 2.14
CA VAL A 284 -21.78 -6.82 2.71
C VAL A 284 -22.83 -5.78 2.36
N MET A 285 -23.39 -5.13 3.38
CA MET A 285 -24.42 -4.11 3.20
C MET A 285 -23.80 -2.71 3.27
N VAL A 286 -24.04 -1.89 2.25
CA VAL A 286 -23.78 -0.44 2.28
C VAL A 286 -25.07 0.22 2.73
N THR A 287 -25.14 0.56 4.01
CA THR A 287 -26.37 0.97 4.72
C THR A 287 -26.41 2.47 5.01
N TYR A 288 -27.52 2.93 5.56
CA TYR A 288 -27.63 4.29 6.06
C TYR A 288 -26.90 4.45 7.40
N GLY A 289 -26.26 5.61 7.59
CA GLY A 289 -25.66 6.02 8.87
C GLY A 289 -24.80 4.94 9.52
N ASP A 290 -25.23 4.48 10.69
CA ASP A 290 -24.48 3.56 11.56
C ASP A 290 -24.73 2.07 11.25
N GLY A 291 -25.35 1.71 10.13
CA GLY A 291 -25.68 0.31 9.82
C GLY A 291 -27.17 0.00 9.63
N TYR A 292 -28.02 1.03 9.47
CA TYR A 292 -29.48 0.89 9.40
C TYR A 292 -29.98 0.34 8.07
#